data_AF-W1WIA9-F1
#
_entry.id   AF-W1WIA9-F1
#
_cell.length_a   1.000
_cell.length_b   1.000
_cell.length_c   1.000
_cell.angle_alpha   90.00
_cell.angle_beta   90.00
_cell.angle_gamma   90.00
#
_symmetry.space_group_name_H-M   'P 1'
#
loop_
_entity.id
_entity.type
_entity.pdbx_description
1 polymer ?
#
loop_
_entity_poly.entity_id
_entity_poly.type
_entity_poly.pdbx_seq_one_letter_code
_entity_poly.pdbx_strand_id
1 'polypeptide(L)'
;LKEKLARLEETLSNFRVTFDNWFSERTVHEADEIHHSVEALKALGKVYEKDGALWLKSTDYGDDKDRVVIRDNGVPTYLAADIAYHRNKYDRGFKEMIDIWGADHHGYVCRVKAAMAAFGYDPDKLTVLLLQMVALFRDG
;
A
#
# COMPACT_ATOMS: atom_id res chain seq x y z
N LEU A 1 15.51 -15.37 7.66
CA LEU A 1 15.08 -14.26 6.78
C LEU A 1 16.03 -14.10 5.59
N LYS A 2 17.33 -13.85 5.81
CA LYS A 2 18.35 -13.73 4.75
C LYS A 2 18.35 -14.90 3.76
N GLU A 3 18.28 -16.13 4.25
CA GLU A 3 18.22 -17.34 3.40
C GLU A 3 16.98 -17.38 2.49
N LYS A 4 15.81 -16.95 2.98
CA LYS A 4 14.58 -16.90 2.16
C LYS A 4 14.67 -15.83 1.08
N LEU A 5 15.23 -14.68 1.40
CA LEU A 5 15.45 -13.60 0.44
C LEU A 5 16.41 -14.04 -0.68
N ALA A 6 17.55 -14.65 -0.31
CA ALA A 6 18.50 -15.18 -1.28
C ALA A 6 17.87 -16.20 -2.25
N ARG A 7 17.00 -17.09 -1.75
CA ARG A 7 16.24 -18.03 -2.61
C ARG A 7 15.26 -17.34 -3.55
N LEU A 8 14.62 -16.25 -3.12
CA LEU A 8 13.73 -15.46 -3.98
C LEU A 8 14.52 -14.75 -5.09
N GLU A 9 15.67 -14.16 -4.74
CA GLU A 9 16.60 -13.53 -5.70
C GLU A 9 17.07 -14.53 -6.76
N GLU A 10 17.51 -15.72 -6.34
CA GLU A 10 17.93 -16.79 -7.25
C GLU A 10 16.78 -17.24 -8.18
N THR A 11 15.59 -17.45 -7.61
CA THR A 11 14.41 -17.86 -8.39
C THR A 11 14.08 -16.83 -9.46
N LEU A 12 14.03 -15.55 -9.11
CA LEU A 12 13.75 -14.47 -10.06
C LEU A 12 14.83 -14.33 -11.12
N SER A 13 16.10 -14.49 -10.73
CA SER A 13 17.23 -14.48 -11.66
C SER A 13 17.12 -15.59 -12.72
N ASN A 14 16.62 -16.78 -12.34
CA ASN A 14 16.35 -17.86 -13.31
C ASN A 14 15.29 -17.47 -14.35
N PHE A 15 14.36 -16.57 -13.99
CA PHE A 15 13.39 -15.95 -14.90
C PHE A 15 13.89 -14.64 -15.54
N ARG A 16 15.17 -14.28 -15.36
CA ARG A 16 15.80 -13.03 -15.85
C ARG A 16 15.15 -11.76 -15.29
N VAL A 17 14.63 -11.84 -14.07
CA VAL A 17 14.06 -10.71 -13.32
C VAL A 17 15.05 -10.30 -12.23
N THR A 18 15.42 -9.01 -12.22
CA THR A 18 16.29 -8.41 -11.21
C THR A 18 15.62 -7.18 -10.62
N PHE A 19 15.72 -7.00 -9.30
CA PHE A 19 15.27 -5.80 -8.61
C PHE A 19 16.47 -4.91 -8.26
N ASP A 20 16.39 -3.63 -8.60
CA ASP A 20 17.40 -2.64 -8.20
C ASP A 20 17.37 -2.36 -6.69
N ASN A 21 16.22 -2.55 -6.06
CA ASN A 21 16.02 -2.30 -4.63
C ASN A 21 15.05 -3.32 -4.01
N TRP A 22 15.53 -4.03 -2.99
CA TRP A 22 14.72 -4.88 -2.12
C TRP A 22 14.35 -4.10 -0.85
N PHE A 23 13.11 -3.65 -0.79
CA PHE A 23 12.63 -2.82 0.32
C PHE A 23 12.04 -3.68 1.45
N SER A 24 12.40 -3.39 2.70
CA SER A 24 11.90 -4.13 3.86
C SER A 24 10.72 -3.41 4.49
N GLU A 25 9.62 -4.12 4.74
CA GLU A 25 8.52 -3.58 5.53
C GLU A 25 8.98 -3.11 6.92
N ARG A 26 10.00 -3.75 7.50
CA ARG A 26 10.57 -3.36 8.80
C ARG A 26 11.06 -1.92 8.81
N THR A 27 11.61 -1.40 7.71
CA THR A 27 12.07 -0.01 7.68
C THR A 27 10.91 0.99 7.77
N VAL A 28 9.69 0.58 7.41
CA VAL A 28 8.47 1.40 7.59
C VAL A 28 8.00 1.37 9.04
N HIS A 29 8.01 0.18 9.66
CA HIS A 29 7.59 0.01 11.05
C HIS A 29 8.59 0.59 12.06
N GLU A 30 9.89 0.39 11.85
CA GLU A 30 10.95 0.85 12.74
C GLU A 30 11.09 2.38 12.75
N ALA A 31 10.67 3.05 11.68
CA ALA A 31 10.70 4.51 11.56
C ALA A 31 9.38 5.18 12.01
N ASP A 32 8.44 4.42 12.58
CA ASP A 32 7.11 4.89 13.00
C ASP A 32 6.30 5.59 11.89
N GLU A 33 6.64 5.30 10.63
CA GLU A 33 6.08 5.99 9.45
C GLU A 33 4.58 5.79 9.32
N ILE A 34 4.06 4.69 9.88
CA ILE A 34 2.62 4.41 9.92
C ILE A 34 1.91 5.42 10.80
N HIS A 35 2.37 5.60 12.04
CA HIS A 35 1.77 6.57 12.96
C HIS A 35 1.99 8.00 12.45
N HIS A 36 3.18 8.33 11.94
CA HIS A 36 3.43 9.63 11.31
C HIS A 36 2.50 9.93 10.12
N SER A 37 2.19 8.92 9.30
CA SER A 37 1.28 9.08 8.16
C SER A 37 -0.17 9.27 8.61
N VAL A 38 -0.62 8.53 9.63
CA VAL A 38 -1.96 8.71 10.19
C VAL A 38 -2.10 10.08 10.87
N GLU A 39 -1.12 10.50 11.67
CA GLU A 39 -1.14 11.81 12.32
C GLU A 39 -1.07 12.96 11.32
N ALA A 40 -0.31 12.82 10.23
CA ALA A 40 -0.32 13.79 9.14
C ALA A 40 -1.72 13.92 8.49
N LEU A 41 -2.39 12.80 8.19
CA LEU A 41 -3.77 12.83 7.68
C LEU A 41 -4.76 13.43 8.68
N LYS A 42 -4.56 13.18 9.98
CA LYS A 42 -5.35 13.76 11.05
C LYS A 42 -5.15 15.27 11.15
N ALA A 43 -3.92 15.76 11.07
CA ALA A 43 -3.60 17.18 11.02
C ALA A 43 -4.21 17.89 9.80
N LEU A 44 -4.33 17.19 8.67
CA LEU A 44 -5.02 17.65 7.47
C LEU A 44 -6.58 17.58 7.58
N GLY A 45 -7.12 17.11 8.70
CA GLY A 45 -8.55 16.96 8.93
C GLY A 45 -9.22 15.83 8.13
N LYS A 46 -8.41 14.88 7.62
CA LYS A 46 -8.84 13.78 6.74
C LYS A 46 -9.09 12.48 7.49
N VAL A 47 -8.72 12.42 8.76
CA VAL A 47 -9.02 11.32 9.68
C VAL A 47 -9.96 11.80 10.78
N TYR A 48 -10.91 10.95 11.16
CA TYR A 48 -11.83 11.19 12.28
C TYR A 48 -11.89 9.96 13.20
N GLU A 49 -12.32 10.17 14.44
CA GLU A 49 -12.51 9.08 15.39
C GLU A 49 -13.97 8.63 15.40
N LYS A 50 -14.19 7.32 15.41
CA LYS A 50 -15.51 6.70 15.53
C LYS A 50 -15.37 5.29 16.09
N ASP A 51 -16.21 4.97 17.09
CA ASP A 51 -16.25 3.66 17.76
C ASP A 51 -14.87 3.25 18.34
N GLY A 52 -14.12 4.23 18.86
CA GLY A 52 -12.77 4.05 19.40
C GLY A 52 -11.66 3.87 18.36
N ALA A 53 -12.01 3.78 17.07
CA ALA A 53 -11.06 3.62 15.96
C ALA A 53 -10.84 4.93 15.20
N LEU A 54 -9.71 5.06 14.50
CA LEU A 54 -9.44 6.15 13.58
C LEU A 54 -9.78 5.75 12.15
N TRP A 55 -10.56 6.59 11.48
CA TRP A 55 -11.09 6.37 10.14
C TRP A 55 -10.60 7.46 9.18
N LEU A 56 -10.06 7.05 8.04
CA LEU A 56 -9.81 7.92 6.89
C LEU A 56 -11.14 8.20 6.17
N LYS A 57 -11.41 9.48 5.90
CA LYS A 57 -12.51 9.97 5.05
C LYS A 57 -12.27 9.65 3.58
N SER A 58 -12.03 8.38 3.24
CA SER A 58 -11.65 7.97 1.89
C SER A 58 -12.80 8.13 0.88
N THR A 59 -14.06 8.20 1.34
CA THR A 59 -15.21 8.49 0.49
C THR A 59 -15.15 9.88 -0.15
N ASP A 60 -14.55 10.87 0.52
CA ASP A 60 -14.28 12.21 -0.04
C ASP A 60 -13.36 12.15 -1.28
N TYR A 61 -12.70 11.01 -1.50
CA TYR A 61 -11.68 10.79 -2.52
C TYR A 61 -12.02 9.61 -3.46
N GLY A 62 -13.28 9.19 -3.52
CA GLY A 62 -13.78 8.22 -4.49
C GLY A 62 -13.69 6.74 -4.05
N ASP A 63 -13.44 6.46 -2.77
CA ASP A 63 -13.59 5.11 -2.21
C ASP A 63 -15.06 4.79 -1.90
N ASP A 64 -15.41 3.50 -1.78
CA ASP A 64 -16.80 3.06 -1.55
C ASP A 64 -17.29 3.30 -0.10
N LYS A 65 -16.36 3.31 0.86
CA LYS A 65 -16.61 3.60 2.27
C LYS A 65 -15.32 4.06 2.94
N ASP A 66 -15.50 4.82 4.01
CA ASP A 66 -14.39 5.25 4.88
C ASP A 66 -13.67 4.03 5.46
N ARG A 67 -12.36 4.17 5.66
CA ARG A 67 -11.49 3.06 6.06
C ARG A 67 -10.90 3.29 7.42
N VAL A 68 -10.98 2.27 8.27
CA VAL A 68 -10.21 2.22 9.51
C VAL A 68 -8.73 2.21 9.16
N VAL A 69 -7.97 3.15 9.73
CA VAL A 69 -6.50 3.20 9.64
C VAL A 69 -5.86 2.71 10.93
N ILE A 70 -6.41 3.07 12.10
CA ILE A 70 -6.02 2.56 13.42
C ILE A 70 -7.25 1.94 14.08
N ARG A 71 -7.14 0.71 14.55
CA ARG A 71 -8.23 -0.01 15.24
C ARG A 71 -8.48 0.57 16.63
N ASP A 72 -9.60 0.18 17.23
CA ASP A 72 -9.99 0.51 18.61
C ASP A 72 -8.95 0.10 19.67
N ASN A 73 -8.21 -0.97 19.41
CA ASN A 73 -7.10 -1.44 20.24
C ASN A 73 -5.76 -0.72 19.97
N GLY A 74 -5.75 0.35 19.18
CA GLY A 74 -4.56 1.13 18.83
C GLY A 74 -3.66 0.51 17.77
N VAL A 75 -3.97 -0.70 17.28
CA VAL A 75 -3.15 -1.40 16.29
C VAL A 75 -3.42 -0.86 14.88
N PRO A 76 -2.38 -0.49 14.11
CA PRO A 76 -2.55 -0.09 12.71
C PRO A 76 -3.10 -1.20 11.83
N THR A 77 -3.86 -0.82 10.80
CA THR A 77 -4.34 -1.75 9.78
C THR A 77 -3.29 -1.97 8.68
N TYR A 78 -3.46 -3.01 7.86
CA TYR A 78 -2.65 -3.19 6.65
C TYR A 78 -2.76 -2.00 5.69
N LEU A 79 -3.94 -1.39 5.60
CA LEU A 79 -4.11 -0.17 4.82
C LEU A 79 -3.23 0.97 5.36
N ALA A 80 -3.11 1.14 6.67
CA ALA A 80 -2.24 2.17 7.22
C ALA A 80 -0.75 1.93 6.87
N ALA A 81 -0.31 0.67 6.85
CA ALA A 81 1.03 0.32 6.39
C ALA A 81 1.20 0.62 4.88
N ASP A 82 0.23 0.26 4.05
CA ASP A 82 0.24 0.56 2.62
C ASP A 82 0.25 2.07 2.35
N ILE A 83 -0.52 2.85 3.12
CA ILE A 83 -0.56 4.31 3.03
C ILE A 83 0.82 4.89 3.32
N ALA A 84 1.47 4.45 4.40
CA ALA A 84 2.81 4.93 4.76
C ALA A 84 3.84 4.60 3.67
N TYR A 85 3.80 3.37 3.16
CA TYR A 85 4.72 2.96 2.10
C TYR A 85 4.46 3.70 0.78
N HIS A 86 3.20 3.90 0.39
CA HIS A 86 2.87 4.66 -0.81
C HIS A 86 3.25 6.12 -0.65
N ARG A 87 2.96 6.77 0.48
CA ARG A 87 3.43 8.13 0.77
C ARG A 87 4.94 8.24 0.58
N ASN A 88 5.70 7.30 1.16
CA ASN A 88 7.14 7.25 0.97
C ASN A 88 7.55 7.12 -0.52
N LYS A 89 6.85 6.29 -1.33
CA LYS A 89 7.10 6.20 -2.78
C LYS A 89 6.80 7.52 -3.50
N TYR A 90 5.70 8.21 -3.16
CA TYR A 90 5.33 9.51 -3.71
C TYR A 90 6.37 10.59 -3.39
N ASP A 91 6.88 10.61 -2.15
CA ASP A 91 7.89 11.58 -1.70
C ASP A 91 9.25 11.42 -2.40
N ARG A 92 9.53 10.26 -2.99
CA ARG A 92 10.74 10.04 -3.82
C ARG A 92 10.69 10.81 -5.16
N GLY A 93 9.53 11.37 -5.54
CA GLY A 93 9.40 12.26 -6.69
C GLY A 93 9.34 11.58 -8.05
N PHE A 94 9.01 10.29 -8.11
CA PHE A 94 8.80 9.59 -9.37
C PHE A 94 7.64 10.20 -10.16
N LYS A 95 7.78 10.22 -11.50
CA LYS A 95 6.73 10.70 -12.41
C LYS A 95 5.59 9.69 -12.54
N GLU A 96 5.94 8.41 -12.47
CA GLU A 96 5.03 7.29 -12.63
C GLU A 96 5.45 6.18 -11.66
N MET A 97 4.45 5.50 -11.10
CA MET A 97 4.60 4.33 -10.25
C MET A 97 3.66 3.24 -10.76
N ILE A 98 4.20 2.04 -10.91
CA ILE A 98 3.45 0.89 -11.38
C ILE A 98 3.48 -0.18 -10.30
N ASP A 99 2.30 -0.55 -9.82
CA ASP A 99 2.09 -1.68 -8.94
C ASP A 99 1.48 -2.84 -9.73
N ILE A 100 1.93 -4.07 -9.47
CA ILE A 100 1.41 -5.28 -10.12
C ILE A 100 0.79 -6.16 -9.03
N TRP A 101 -0.54 -6.28 -9.04
CA TRP A 101 -1.31 -7.01 -8.02
C TRP A 101 -2.13 -8.13 -8.64
N GLY A 102 -2.62 -9.06 -7.80
CA GLY A 102 -3.62 -10.04 -8.22
C GLY A 102 -4.99 -9.37 -8.45
N ALA A 103 -5.77 -9.90 -9.38
CA ALA A 103 -7.10 -9.38 -9.73
C ALA A 103 -8.10 -9.33 -8.56
N ASP A 104 -7.89 -10.16 -7.54
CA ASP A 104 -8.63 -10.17 -6.28
C ASP A 104 -8.46 -8.87 -5.46
N HIS A 105 -7.47 -8.03 -5.80
CA HIS A 105 -7.20 -6.74 -5.15
C HIS A 105 -7.86 -5.54 -5.85
N HIS A 106 -8.74 -5.75 -6.85
CA HIS A 106 -9.40 -4.67 -7.58
C HIS A 106 -10.04 -3.61 -6.66
N GLY A 107 -10.82 -4.05 -5.66
CA GLY A 107 -11.46 -3.13 -4.70
C GLY A 107 -10.50 -2.46 -3.70
N TYR A 108 -9.24 -2.86 -3.69
CA TYR A 108 -8.20 -2.26 -2.83
C TYR A 108 -7.53 -1.06 -3.50
N VAL A 109 -7.51 -1.01 -4.84
CA VAL A 109 -6.91 0.08 -5.63
C VAL A 109 -7.47 1.44 -5.24
N CYS A 110 -8.82 1.55 -5.17
CA CYS A 110 -9.47 2.81 -4.81
C CYS A 110 -9.06 3.31 -3.42
N ARG A 111 -8.80 2.42 -2.47
CA ARG A 111 -8.44 2.76 -1.08
C ARG A 111 -7.09 3.45 -1.01
N VAL A 112 -6.11 2.89 -1.71
CA VAL A 112 -4.75 3.44 -1.76
C VAL A 112 -4.75 4.75 -2.52
N LYS A 113 -5.44 4.82 -3.68
CA LYS A 113 -5.58 6.07 -4.44
C LYS A 113 -6.26 7.17 -3.63
N ALA A 114 -7.34 6.85 -2.92
CA ALA A 114 -8.05 7.78 -2.06
C ALA A 114 -7.15 8.34 -0.95
N ALA A 115 -6.34 7.49 -0.32
CA ALA A 115 -5.40 7.94 0.70
C ALA A 115 -4.30 8.86 0.14
N MET A 116 -3.79 8.59 -1.07
CA MET A 116 -2.80 9.47 -1.71
C MET A 116 -3.41 10.82 -2.09
N ALA A 117 -4.64 10.82 -2.60
CA ALA A 117 -5.40 12.05 -2.86
C ALA A 117 -5.70 12.83 -1.56
N ALA A 118 -5.90 12.13 -0.42
CA ALA A 118 -6.09 12.77 0.88
C ALA A 118 -4.86 13.54 1.38
N PHE A 119 -3.66 13.10 1.02
CA PHE A 119 -2.42 13.85 1.23
C PHE A 119 -2.22 15.00 0.22
N GLY A 120 -3.05 15.09 -0.81
CA GLY A 120 -2.90 16.06 -1.90
C GLY A 120 -1.94 15.62 -3.00
N TYR A 121 -1.52 14.35 -3.03
CA TYR A 121 -0.79 13.80 -4.17
C TYR A 121 -1.75 13.55 -5.35
N ASP A 122 -1.18 13.52 -6.54
CA ASP A 122 -1.88 13.11 -7.76
C ASP A 122 -2.02 11.57 -7.78
N PRO A 123 -3.22 11.00 -7.57
CA PRO A 123 -3.42 9.55 -7.51
C PRO A 123 -3.24 8.86 -8.86
N ASP A 124 -3.20 9.60 -9.97
CA ASP A 124 -3.03 9.03 -11.32
C ASP A 124 -1.56 8.74 -11.66
N LYS A 125 -0.62 9.21 -10.82
CA LYS A 125 0.77 8.74 -10.89
C LYS A 125 0.92 7.27 -10.52
N LEU A 126 -0.04 6.70 -9.78
CA LEU A 126 -0.08 5.28 -9.46
C LEU A 126 -0.96 4.54 -10.46
N THR A 127 -0.33 3.71 -11.29
CA THR A 127 -0.97 2.73 -12.16
C THR A 127 -0.92 1.38 -11.47
N VAL A 128 -2.08 0.72 -11.32
CA VAL A 128 -2.15 -0.65 -10.79
C VAL A 128 -2.54 -1.60 -11.90
N LEU A 129 -1.65 -2.53 -12.24
CA LEU A 129 -1.89 -3.62 -13.18
C LEU A 129 -2.42 -4.84 -12.41
N LEU A 130 -3.60 -5.32 -12.80
CA LEU A 130 -4.26 -6.47 -12.17
C LEU A 130 -4.04 -7.74 -12.99
N LEU A 131 -3.22 -8.64 -12.48
CA LEU A 131 -2.94 -9.94 -13.06
C LEU A 131 -4.04 -10.95 -12.69
N GLN A 132 -4.58 -11.62 -13.71
CA GLN A 132 -5.58 -12.67 -13.52
C GLN A 132 -4.93 -13.95 -12.99
N MET A 133 -5.74 -14.78 -12.32
CA MET A 133 -5.32 -16.11 -11.91
C MET A 133 -5.02 -16.99 -13.12
N VAL A 134 -3.95 -17.77 -13.03
CA VAL A 134 -3.55 -18.74 -14.07
C VAL A 134 -3.88 -20.15 -13.58
N ALA A 135 -4.58 -20.92 -14.40
CA ALA A 135 -4.81 -22.34 -14.17
C ALA A 135 -3.73 -23.14 -14.90
N LEU A 136 -3.00 -23.97 -14.17
CA LEU A 136 -2.02 -24.89 -14.73
C LEU A 136 -2.62 -26.30 -14.78
N PHE A 137 -2.63 -26.91 -15.95
CA PHE A 137 -3.10 -28.26 -16.14
C PHE A 137 -1.91 -29.20 -16.37
N ARG A 138 -2.00 -30.41 -15.82
CA ARG A 138 -1.06 -31.49 -16.09
C ARG A 138 -1.81 -32.56 -16.87
N ASP A 139 -1.27 -32.92 -18.04
CA ASP A 139 -1.85 -33.89 -19.00
C ASP A 139 -3.15 -33.45 -19.72
N GLY A 140 -3.53 -32.17 -19.62
CA GLY A 140 -4.71 -31.61 -20.29
C GLY A 140 -5.91 -31.52 -19.38
#